data_AF-A0A7J4YNY0-F1
#
_entry.id   AF-A0A7J4YNY0-F1
#
_cell.length_a   1.000
_cell.length_b   1.000
_cell.length_c   1.000
_cell.angle_alpha   90.00
_cell.angle_beta   90.00
_cell.angle_gamma   90.00
#
_symmetry.space_group_name_H-M   'P 1'
#
loop_
_entity.id
_entity.type
_entity.pdbx_description
1 polymer ?
#
loop_
_entity_poly.entity_id
_entity_poly.type
_entity_poly.pdbx_seq_one_letter_code
_entity_poly.pdbx_strand_id
1 'polypeptide(L)'
;MKDRMTRPMRPVLFGLLLVCATLAYGAQAPKYIFLFIGDGMGFNHVEASQIYAEKVGTDTGERSLLFSTFPVMTQVCTRSASHLITCSSAAATALATGEKTTNYVIL
;
A
#
# COMPACT_ATOMS: atom_id res chain seq x y z
N MET A 1 -2.49 -50.38 -21.29
CA MET A 1 -3.06 -49.12 -21.83
C MET A 1 -3.15 -48.03 -20.76
N LYS A 2 -2.13 -47.88 -19.88
CA LYS A 2 -2.14 -46.96 -18.72
C LYS A 2 -0.85 -46.13 -18.59
N ASP A 3 -0.05 -46.11 -19.66
CA ASP A 3 1.36 -45.64 -19.61
C ASP A 3 1.64 -44.43 -20.54
N ARG A 4 0.56 -43.83 -21.07
CA ARG A 4 0.62 -42.69 -22.00
C ARG A 4 0.16 -41.37 -21.36
N MET A 5 -0.45 -41.40 -20.18
CA MET A 5 -1.05 -40.22 -19.54
C MET A 5 -0.14 -39.53 -18.50
N THR A 6 1.02 -40.09 -18.18
CA THR A 6 1.96 -39.56 -17.17
C THR A 6 3.14 -38.77 -17.76
N ARG A 7 3.22 -38.65 -19.10
CA ARG A 7 4.43 -38.18 -19.80
C ARG A 7 4.64 -36.65 -19.86
N PRO A 8 3.61 -35.78 -19.96
CA PRO A 8 3.83 -34.32 -19.90
C PRO A 8 3.61 -33.71 -18.51
N MET A 9 2.96 -34.40 -17.57
CA MET A 9 2.57 -33.81 -16.27
C MET A 9 3.78 -33.51 -15.37
N ARG A 10 4.84 -34.33 -15.42
CA ARG A 10 6.07 -34.14 -14.64
C ARG A 10 6.87 -32.90 -15.04
N PRO A 11 7.22 -32.66 -16.32
CA PRO A 11 7.94 -31.46 -16.71
C PRO A 11 7.10 -30.18 -16.57
N VAL A 12 5.78 -30.26 -16.78
CA VAL A 12 4.87 -29.11 -16.56
C VAL A 12 4.79 -28.75 -15.08
N LEU A 13 4.67 -29.74 -14.19
CA LEU A 13 4.67 -29.52 -12.75
C LEU A 13 6.01 -28.94 -12.28
N PHE A 14 7.13 -29.44 -12.84
CA PHE A 14 8.46 -28.93 -12.53
C PHE A 14 8.66 -27.49 -13.01
N GLY A 15 8.16 -27.16 -14.21
CA GLY A 15 8.15 -25.79 -14.74
C GLY A 15 7.30 -24.85 -13.89
N LEU A 16 6.12 -25.29 -13.46
CA LEU A 16 5.24 -24.53 -12.55
C LEU A 16 5.92 -24.27 -11.19
N LEU A 17 6.58 -25.28 -10.63
CA LEU A 17 7.34 -25.16 -9.38
C LEU A 17 8.51 -24.18 -9.50
N LEU A 18 9.24 -24.21 -10.61
CA LEU A 18 10.32 -23.26 -10.89
C LEU A 18 9.80 -21.81 -11.01
N VAL A 19 8.69 -21.60 -11.71
CA VAL A 19 8.05 -20.27 -11.81
C VAL A 19 7.62 -19.78 -10.42
N CYS A 20 6.96 -20.62 -9.63
CA CYS A 20 6.58 -20.27 -8.25
C CYS A 20 7.79 -19.93 -7.37
N ALA A 21 8.88 -20.70 -7.47
CA ALA A 21 10.10 -20.43 -6.70
C ALA A 21 10.75 -19.09 -7.10
N THR A 22 10.75 -18.73 -8.38
CA THR A 22 11.28 -17.43 -8.84
C THR A 22 10.42 -16.24 -8.37
N LEU A 23 9.10 -16.39 -8.34
CA LEU A 23 8.20 -15.35 -7.83
C LEU A 23 8.38 -15.13 -6.32
N ALA A 24 8.64 -16.19 -5.55
CA ALA A 24 8.89 -16.10 -4.12
C ALA A 24 10.23 -15.40 -3.80
N TYR A 25 11.25 -15.56 -4.64
CA TYR A 25 12.58 -14.96 -4.44
C TYR A 25 12.60 -13.43 -4.68
N GLY A 26 11.60 -12.89 -5.37
CA GLY A 26 11.48 -11.45 -5.65
C GLY A 26 11.05 -10.61 -4.44
N ALA A 27 10.50 -11.23 -3.40
CA ALA A 27 10.06 -10.52 -2.19
C ALA A 27 11.21 -10.38 -1.19
N GLN A 28 12.24 -9.59 -1.52
CA GLN A 28 13.24 -9.21 -0.53
C GLN A 28 12.60 -8.32 0.54
N ALA A 29 12.85 -8.66 1.81
CA ALA A 29 12.37 -7.84 2.93
C ALA A 29 12.98 -6.42 2.85
N PRO A 30 12.17 -5.36 3.03
CA PRO A 30 12.66 -4.00 2.94
C PRO A 30 13.63 -3.72 4.09
N LYS A 31 14.79 -3.13 3.77
CA LYS A 31 15.78 -2.69 4.78
C LYS A 31 15.34 -1.42 5.52
N TYR A 32 14.58 -0.56 4.84
CA TYR A 32 14.09 0.72 5.37
C TYR A 32 12.63 0.91 5.01
N ILE A 33 11.87 1.48 5.93
CA ILE A 33 10.45 1.82 5.75
C ILE A 33 10.32 3.31 6.05
N PHE A 34 9.85 4.06 5.06
CA PHE A 34 9.52 5.48 5.21
C PHE A 34 8.00 5.63 5.11
N LEU A 35 7.38 6.07 6.21
CA LEU A 35 5.95 6.30 6.29
C LEU A 35 5.67 7.80 6.31
N PHE A 36 5.01 8.30 5.27
CA PHE A 36 4.58 9.70 5.16
C PHE A 36 3.11 9.82 5.55
N ILE A 37 2.80 10.62 6.56
CA ILE A 37 1.44 10.79 7.08
C ILE A 37 0.98 12.23 6.77
N GLY A 38 0.02 12.35 5.87
CA GLY A 38 -0.72 13.61 5.68
C GLY A 38 -1.90 13.67 6.65
N ASP A 39 -1.72 14.31 7.81
CA ASP A 39 -2.81 14.45 8.79
C ASP A 39 -3.97 15.25 8.18
N GLY A 40 -5.19 14.69 8.26
CA GLY A 40 -6.38 15.27 7.63
C GLY A 40 -6.38 15.27 6.09
N MET A 41 -5.44 14.60 5.43
CA MET A 41 -5.34 14.58 3.97
C MET A 41 -6.30 13.58 3.33
N GLY A 42 -7.50 14.04 2.96
CA GLY A 42 -8.45 13.27 2.14
C GLY A 42 -8.22 13.45 0.63
N PHE A 43 -8.98 12.71 -0.19
CA PHE A 43 -8.89 12.78 -1.66
C PHE A 43 -9.05 14.21 -2.21
N ASN A 44 -9.96 15.00 -1.65
CA ASN A 44 -10.18 16.38 -2.09
C ASN A 44 -8.96 17.28 -1.82
N HIS A 45 -8.23 17.05 -0.73
CA HIS A 45 -7.00 17.80 -0.44
C HIS A 45 -5.88 17.42 -1.41
N VAL A 46 -5.78 16.14 -1.77
CA VAL A 46 -4.82 15.66 -2.78
C VAL A 46 -5.12 16.29 -4.14
N GLU A 47 -6.36 16.23 -4.58
CA GLU A 47 -6.78 16.78 -5.88
C GLU A 47 -6.56 18.30 -5.96
N ALA A 48 -6.96 19.03 -4.91
CA ALA A 48 -6.74 20.48 -4.85
C ALA A 48 -5.24 20.83 -4.93
N SER A 49 -4.39 20.05 -4.26
CA SER A 49 -2.93 20.24 -4.28
C SER A 49 -2.33 19.90 -5.65
N GLN A 50 -2.84 18.87 -6.32
CA GLN A 50 -2.43 18.51 -7.68
C GLN A 50 -2.76 19.63 -8.67
N ILE A 51 -3.99 20.16 -8.65
CA ILE A 51 -4.40 21.28 -9.50
C ILE A 51 -3.54 22.52 -9.24
N TYR A 52 -3.18 22.77 -7.98
CA TYR A 52 -2.28 23.86 -7.63
C TYR A 52 -0.87 23.65 -8.21
N ALA A 53 -0.30 22.45 -8.03
CA ALA A 53 1.02 22.10 -8.56
C ALA A 53 1.08 22.18 -10.10
N GLU A 54 0.00 21.82 -10.80
CA GLU A 54 -0.07 21.95 -12.26
C GLU A 54 -0.04 23.40 -12.74
N LYS A 55 -0.65 24.32 -11.96
CA LYS A 55 -0.76 25.73 -12.30
C LYS A 55 0.47 26.55 -11.92
N VAL A 56 1.02 26.31 -10.74
CA VAL A 56 2.09 27.11 -10.14
C VAL A 56 3.46 26.44 -10.28
N GLY A 57 3.47 25.12 -10.46
CA GLY A 57 4.68 24.30 -10.28
C GLY A 57 4.91 23.99 -8.80
N THR A 58 5.69 22.94 -8.53
CA THR A 58 6.25 22.66 -7.21
C THR A 58 7.60 23.37 -7.04
N ASP A 59 8.15 23.36 -5.82
CA ASP A 59 9.51 23.85 -5.54
C ASP A 59 10.60 23.12 -6.35
N THR A 60 10.29 21.93 -6.88
CA THR A 60 11.19 21.14 -7.73
C THR A 60 10.99 21.41 -9.22
N GLY A 61 10.05 22.28 -9.60
CA GLY A 61 9.65 22.54 -11.00
C GLY A 61 8.76 21.45 -11.60
N GLU A 62 8.37 20.45 -10.80
CA GLU A 62 7.43 19.40 -11.22
C GLU A 62 6.01 19.96 -11.29
N ARG A 63 5.19 19.36 -12.13
CA ARG A 63 3.78 19.72 -12.29
C ARG A 63 2.83 18.69 -11.68
N SER A 64 3.35 17.72 -10.94
CA SER A 64 2.58 16.68 -10.29
C SER A 64 3.10 16.39 -8.89
N LEU A 65 2.23 15.90 -8.02
CA LEU A 65 2.62 15.41 -6.70
C LEU A 65 3.45 14.12 -6.83
N LEU A 66 4.45 13.94 -5.97
CA LEU A 66 5.35 12.78 -6.01
C LEU A 66 4.66 11.46 -5.63
N PHE A 67 3.71 11.48 -4.70
CA PHE A 67 3.08 10.25 -4.21
C PHE A 67 1.99 9.71 -5.15
N SER A 68 1.46 10.54 -6.07
CA SER A 68 0.49 10.07 -7.07
C SER A 68 1.13 9.21 -8.16
N THR A 69 2.46 9.26 -8.30
CA THR A 69 3.22 8.43 -9.24
C THR A 69 3.60 7.06 -8.66
N PHE A 70 3.21 6.75 -7.42
CA PHE A 70 3.50 5.45 -6.81
C PHE A 70 2.73 4.33 -7.52
N PRO A 71 3.33 3.13 -7.66
CA PRO A 71 2.74 2.04 -8.45
C PRO A 71 1.48 1.42 -7.81
N VAL A 72 1.23 1.70 -6.52
CA VAL A 72 0.11 1.12 -5.76
C VAL A 72 -0.63 2.23 -5.04
N MET A 73 -1.95 2.28 -5.25
CA MET A 73 -2.88 3.19 -4.57
C MET A 73 -4.06 2.39 -4.03
N THR A 74 -4.43 2.64 -2.77
CA THR A 74 -5.54 1.95 -2.10
C THR A 74 -6.35 2.92 -1.24
N GLN A 75 -7.48 2.45 -0.73
CA GLN A 75 -8.32 3.20 0.21
C GLN A 75 -8.35 2.47 1.56
N VAL A 76 -8.42 3.22 2.65
CA VAL A 76 -8.41 2.67 4.01
C VAL A 76 -9.63 3.17 4.79
N CYS A 77 -10.28 2.27 5.53
CA CYS A 77 -11.38 2.63 6.44
C CYS A 77 -10.83 3.18 7.77
N THR A 78 -10.99 4.48 7.99
CA THR A 78 -10.37 5.22 9.09
C THR A 78 -11.15 5.22 10.41
N ARG A 79 -12.33 4.58 10.51
CA ARG A 79 -13.10 4.57 11.77
C ARG A 79 -12.26 4.10 12.95
N SER A 80 -12.43 4.72 14.11
CA SER A 80 -11.82 4.25 15.36
C SER A 80 -12.63 3.11 15.97
N ALA A 81 -12.16 2.54 17.09
CA ALA A 81 -12.92 1.52 17.81
C ALA A 81 -14.25 2.07 18.38
N SER A 82 -14.32 3.40 18.60
CA SER A 82 -15.43 4.07 19.28
C SER A 82 -16.30 4.94 18.37
N HIS A 83 -15.74 5.54 17.31
CA HIS A 83 -16.41 6.55 16.49
C HIS A 83 -16.21 6.28 14.99
N LEU A 84 -17.19 6.70 14.18
CA LEU A 84 -17.06 6.68 12.72
C LEU A 84 -16.03 7.70 12.23
N ILE A 85 -15.91 8.84 12.92
CA ILE A 85 -14.89 9.85 12.68
C ILE A 85 -13.78 9.67 13.72
N THR A 86 -12.60 9.29 13.25
CA THR A 86 -11.41 9.08 14.10
C THR A 86 -10.70 10.39 14.39
N CYS A 87 -9.95 10.45 15.49
CA CYS A 87 -9.02 11.53 15.77
C CYS A 87 -7.58 11.12 15.43
N SER A 88 -6.67 12.10 15.35
CA SER A 88 -5.27 11.85 14.98
C SER A 88 -4.56 10.88 15.95
N SER A 89 -4.87 10.90 17.25
CA SER A 89 -4.27 9.99 18.24
C SER A 89 -4.64 8.51 18.01
N ALA A 90 -5.93 8.24 17.76
CA ALA A 90 -6.40 6.88 17.51
C ALA A 90 -5.93 6.36 16.15
N ALA A 91 -5.86 7.25 15.14
CA ALA A 91 -5.30 6.92 13.83
C ALA A 91 -3.80 6.62 13.91
N ALA A 92 -3.02 7.43 14.62
CA ALA A 92 -1.58 7.21 14.81
C ALA A 92 -1.31 5.88 15.51
N THR A 93 -2.10 5.54 16.54
CA THR A 93 -2.01 4.25 17.23
C THR A 93 -2.27 3.09 16.28
N ALA A 94 -3.31 3.17 15.45
CA ALA A 94 -3.61 2.13 14.46
C ALA A 94 -2.52 1.98 13.40
N LEU A 95 -1.91 3.08 12.95
CA LEU A 95 -0.81 3.06 11.98
C LEU A 95 0.50 2.49 12.59
N ALA A 96 0.78 2.79 13.85
CA ALA A 96 2.01 2.36 14.52
C ALA A 96 1.94 0.92 15.03
N THR A 97 0.79 0.52 15.56
CA THR A 97 0.63 -0.78 16.25
C THR A 97 -0.13 -1.82 15.41
N GLY A 98 -0.87 -1.39 14.39
CA GLY A 98 -1.80 -2.24 13.65
C GLY A 98 -3.17 -2.41 14.33
N GLU A 99 -3.36 -1.87 15.54
CA GLU A 99 -4.57 -2.07 16.34
C GLU A 99 -5.37 -0.77 16.52
N LYS A 100 -6.71 -0.86 16.37
CA LYS A 100 -7.60 0.28 16.54
C LYS A 100 -7.87 0.56 18.02
N THR A 101 -7.81 1.83 18.41
CA THR A 101 -8.13 2.28 19.77
C THR A 101 -9.32 3.25 19.78
N THR A 102 -9.71 3.73 20.96
CA THR A 102 -10.76 4.73 21.16
C THR A 102 -10.24 6.13 20.84
N ASN A 103 -11.14 7.07 20.51
CA ASN A 103 -10.72 8.45 20.27
C ASN A 103 -10.08 9.03 21.55
N TYR A 104 -9.12 9.93 21.37
CA TYR A 104 -8.34 10.60 22.43
C TYR A 104 -7.32 9.70 23.16
N VAL A 105 -7.15 8.44 22.77
CA VAL A 105 -6.17 7.53 23.36
C VAL A 105 -4.96 7.33 22.42
N ILE A 106 -3.78 7.21 23.03
CA ILE A 106 -2.52 6.74 22.42
C ILE A 106 -2.04 5.55 23.26
N LEU A 107 -1.60 4.47 22.61
CA LEU A 107 -1.04 3.28 23.24
C LEU A 107 0.48 3.20 23.04
#